data_AF-A0A1X0S3C0-F1
#
_entry.id   AF-A0A1X0S3C0-F1
#
_cell.length_a   1.000
_cell.length_b   1.000
_cell.length_c   1.000
_cell.angle_alpha   90.00
_cell.angle_beta   90.00
_cell.angle_gamma   90.00
#
_symmetry.space_group_name_H-M   'P 1'
#
loop_
_entity.id
_entity.type
_entity.pdbx_description
1 polymer ?
#
loop_
_entity_poly.entity_id
_entity_poly.type
_entity_poly.pdbx_seq_one_letter_code
_entity_poly.pdbx_strand_id
1 'polypeptide(L)' 'MLYSVVRFQKAPPVPRFFKEGLTLDHFLLRAQVISLYRQIVRCTKGMDKSNAKEIIHWARADFERHRHETNIVM' A
#
# COMPACT_ATOMS: atom_id res chain seq x y z
N MET A 1 -29.72 -12.17 39.20
CA MET A 1 -30.04 -11.53 37.91
C MET A 1 -28.99 -10.47 37.61
N LEU A 2 -27.90 -10.84 36.95
CA LEU A 2 -26.87 -9.87 36.53
C LEU A 2 -27.08 -9.57 35.05
N TYR A 3 -27.58 -8.37 34.75
CA TYR A 3 -27.78 -7.90 33.39
C TYR A 3 -26.41 -7.59 32.78
N SER A 4 -26.06 -8.31 31.71
CA SER A 4 -24.89 -8.01 30.89
C SER A 4 -25.10 -6.69 30.16
N VAL A 5 -24.28 -5.70 30.49
CA VAL A 5 -24.23 -4.44 29.73
C VAL A 5 -23.55 -4.73 28.39
N VAL A 6 -24.34 -4.99 27.35
CA VAL A 6 -23.85 -5.02 25.97
C VAL A 6 -23.50 -3.59 25.57
N ARG A 7 -22.21 -3.25 25.63
CA ARG A 7 -21.71 -1.99 25.09
C ARG A 7 -21.78 -2.07 23.57
N PHE A 8 -22.81 -1.49 22.97
CA PHE A 8 -22.82 -1.17 21.55
C PHE A 8 -21.80 -0.05 21.31
N GLN A 9 -20.56 -0.44 21.03
CA GLN A 9 -19.54 0.50 20.58
C GLN A 9 -19.96 0.98 19.19
N LYS A 10 -20.05 2.30 18.98
CA LYS A 10 -20.29 2.84 17.64
C LYS A 10 -19.17 2.34 16.72
N ALA A 11 -19.55 1.82 15.55
CA ALA A 11 -18.58 1.36 14.57
C ALA A 11 -17.58 2.48 14.26
N PRO A 12 -16.27 2.17 14.16
CA PRO A 12 -15.27 3.16 13.83
C PRO A 12 -15.60 3.80 12.48
N PRO A 13 -15.30 5.10 12.31
CA PRO A 13 -15.60 5.80 11.08
C PRO A 13 -14.88 5.14 9.91
N VAL A 14 -15.57 5.02 8.77
CA VAL A 14 -14.97 4.46 7.56
C VAL A 14 -13.70 5.24 7.18
N PRO A 15 -12.57 4.55 6.93
CA PRO A 15 -11.33 5.20 6.52
C PRO A 15 -11.56 6.09 5.29
N ARG A 16 -10.83 7.22 5.22
CA ARG A 16 -10.97 8.20 4.14
C ARG A 16 -10.84 7.56 2.75
N PHE A 17 -9.98 6.54 2.62
CA PHE A 17 -9.81 5.72 1.43
C PHE A 17 -11.12 5.14 0.87
N PHE A 18 -11.99 4.56 1.71
CA PHE A 18 -13.26 3.97 1.24
C PHE A 18 -14.30 5.03 0.86
N LYS A 19 -14.10 6.31 1.24
CA LYS A 19 -14.99 7.41 0.86
C LYS A 19 -14.74 7.90 -0.56
N GLU A 20 -13.60 7.57 -1.16
CA GLU A 20 -13.18 8.01 -2.50
C GLU A 20 -13.58 7.01 -3.61
N GLY A 21 -14.44 6.02 -3.30
CA GLY A 21 -14.85 4.98 -4.25
C GLY A 21 -13.82 3.87 -4.45
N LEU A 22 -12.75 3.84 -3.64
CA LEU A 22 -11.71 2.82 -3.71
C LEU A 22 -12.23 1.51 -3.09
N THR A 23 -12.20 0.44 -3.88
CA THR A 23 -12.64 -0.91 -3.48
C THR A 23 -11.57 -1.64 -2.65
N LEU A 24 -11.93 -2.82 -2.11
CA LEU A 24 -10.97 -3.71 -1.45
C LEU A 24 -9.80 -4.07 -2.37
N ASP A 25 -10.04 -4.25 -3.66
CA ASP A 25 -9.00 -4.60 -4.63
C ASP A 25 -7.97 -3.47 -4.77
N HIS A 26 -8.41 -2.20 -4.72
CA HIS A 26 -7.49 -1.05 -4.69
C HIS A 26 -6.59 -1.09 -3.44
N PHE A 27 -7.11 -1.55 -2.32
CA PHE A 27 -6.35 -1.67 -1.08
C PHE A 27 -5.31 -2.79 -1.17
N LEU A 28 -5.71 -3.96 -1.68
CA LEU A 28 -4.82 -5.09 -1.88
C LEU A 28 -3.71 -4.77 -2.89
N LEU A 29 -4.07 -4.13 -4.00
CA LEU A 29 -3.11 -3.66 -5.01
C LEU A 29 -2.08 -2.71 -4.39
N ARG A 30 -2.51 -1.71 -3.61
CA ARG A 30 -1.58 -0.80 -2.91
C ARG A 30 -0.65 -1.56 -1.96
N ALA A 31 -1.15 -2.55 -1.23
CA ALA A 31 -0.30 -3.38 -0.36
C ALA A 31 0.76 -4.15 -1.16
N GLN A 32 0.38 -4.74 -2.30
CA GLN A 32 1.28 -5.46 -3.20
C GLN A 32 2.35 -4.53 -3.80
N VAL A 33 1.95 -3.35 -4.30
CA VAL A 33 2.86 -2.33 -4.85
C VAL A 33 3.92 -1.92 -3.82
N ILE A 34 3.53 -1.64 -2.58
CA ILE A 34 4.50 -1.27 -1.53
C ILE A 34 5.40 -2.47 -1.17
N SER A 35 4.86 -3.69 -1.17
CA SER A 35 5.66 -4.91 -0.96
C SER A 35 6.73 -5.08 -2.03
N LEU A 36 6.35 -4.91 -3.30
CA LEU A 36 7.23 -4.98 -4.46
C LEU A 36 8.36 -3.94 -4.37
N TYR A 37 8.02 -2.68 -4.09
CA TYR A 37 9.04 -1.63 -3.90
C TYR A 37 10.04 -2.00 -2.81
N ARG A 38 9.55 -2.49 -1.66
CA ARG A 38 10.44 -2.95 -0.58
C ARG A 38 11.29 -4.15 -0.99
N GLN A 39 10.77 -5.05 -1.82
CA GLN A 39 11.53 -6.19 -2.33
C GLN A 39 12.68 -5.72 -3.24
N ILE A 40 12.42 -4.80 -4.16
CA ILE A 40 13.47 -4.20 -5.02
C ILE A 40 14.60 -3.62 -4.16
N VAL A 41 14.25 -2.79 -3.15
CA VAL A 41 15.23 -2.18 -2.24
C VAL A 41 16.00 -3.22 -1.40
N ARG A 42 15.38 -4.36 -1.07
CA ARG A 42 16.09 -5.44 -0.36
C ARG A 42 17.06 -6.17 -1.27
N CYS A 43 16.70 -6.41 -2.53
CA CYS A 43 17.56 -7.04 -3.53
C CYS A 43 18.83 -6.23 -3.78
N THR A 44 18.77 -4.89 -3.67
CA THR A 44 19.95 -4.02 -3.87
C THR A 44 20.95 -4.06 -2.72
N LYS A 45 20.65 -4.72 -1.58
CA LYS A 45 21.57 -4.74 -0.42
C LYS A 45 22.91 -5.44 -0.67
N GLY A 46 22.97 -6.36 -1.63
CA GLY A 46 24.21 -7.08 -1.99
C GLY A 46 25.02 -6.42 -3.12
N MET A 47 24.55 -5.30 -3.65
CA MET A 47 25.17 -4.65 -4.82
C MET A 47 26.16 -3.56 -4.39
N ASP A 48 27.02 -3.14 -5.31
CA ASP A 48 27.83 -1.94 -5.11
C ASP A 48 26.93 -0.70 -4.96
N LYS A 49 27.46 0.32 -4.27
CA LYS A 49 26.67 1.52 -3.91
C LYS A 49 26.19 2.31 -5.12
N SER A 50 26.91 2.26 -6.24
CA SER A 50 26.54 3.00 -7.45
C SER A 50 25.33 2.35 -8.11
N ASN A 51 25.40 1.05 -8.37
CA ASN A 51 24.34 0.30 -9.00
C ASN A 51 23.09 0.21 -8.11
N ALA A 52 23.26 0.05 -6.80
CA ALA A 52 22.14 0.09 -5.86
C ALA A 52 21.40 1.44 -5.92
N LYS A 53 22.14 2.56 -5.98
CA LYS A 53 21.54 3.90 -6.06
C LYS A 53 20.79 4.10 -7.37
N GLU A 54 21.35 3.65 -8.48
CA GLU A 54 20.71 3.74 -9.79
C GLU A 54 19.40 2.95 -9.84
N ILE A 55 19.40 1.69 -9.38
CA ILE A 55 18.20 0.84 -9.36
C ILE A 55 17.13 1.42 -8.46
N ILE A 56 17.48 1.88 -7.26
CA ILE A 56 16.51 2.52 -6.35
C ILE A 56 15.94 3.79 -6.98
N HIS A 57 16.77 4.59 -7.66
CA HIS A 57 16.32 5.81 -8.33
C HIS A 57 15.36 5.50 -9.47
N TRP A 58 15.73 4.55 -10.34
CA TRP A 58 14.89 4.08 -11.44
C TRP A 58 13.56 3.54 -10.92
N ALA A 59 13.57 2.65 -9.92
CA ALA A 59 12.36 2.08 -9.33
C ALA A 59 11.48 3.18 -8.73
N ARG A 60 12.06 4.16 -8.02
CA ARG A 60 11.28 5.27 -7.47
C ARG A 60 10.63 6.13 -8.56
N ALA A 61 11.35 6.41 -9.64
CA ALA A 61 10.84 7.18 -10.76
C ALA A 61 9.70 6.46 -11.49
N ASP A 62 9.82 5.13 -11.65
CA ASP A 62 8.80 4.31 -12.29
C ASP A 62 7.50 4.25 -11.47
N PHE A 63 7.61 4.03 -10.16
CA PHE A 63 6.43 4.03 -9.27
C PHE A 63 5.76 5.42 -9.20
N GLU A 64 6.56 6.51 -9.22
CA GLU A 64 6.00 7.86 -9.22
C GLU A 64 5.26 8.17 -10.53
N ARG A 65 5.78 7.71 -11.67
CA ARG A 65 5.13 7.87 -12.98
C ARG A 65 3.71 7.27 -13.00
N HIS A 66 3.52 6.13 -12.35
CA HIS A 66 2.24 5.41 -12.32
C HIS A 66 1.41 5.70 -11.06
N ARG A 67 1.80 6.68 -10.22
CA ARG A 67 1.13 7.00 -8.94
C ARG A 67 -0.37 7.32 -9.09
N HIS A 68 -0.75 7.86 -10.24
CA HIS A 68 -2.11 8.33 -10.53
C HIS A 68 -2.98 7.29 -11.23
N GLU A 69 -2.45 6.10 -11.49
CA GLU A 69 -3.25 5.02 -12.08
C GLU A 69 -4.25 4.48 -11.05
N THR A 70 -5.52 4.56 -11.43
CA THR A 70 -6.66 4.12 -10.63
C THR A 70 -7.42 2.96 -11.27
N ASN A 71 -7.04 2.58 -12.49
CA ASN A 71 -7.68 1.48 -13.18
C ASN A 71 -7.21 0.14 -12.61
N ILE A 72 -8.15 -0.68 -12.15
CA ILE A 72 -7.89 -2.06 -11.78
C ILE A 72 -8.21 -2.93 -12.98
N VAL A 73 -7.17 -3.45 -13.63
CA VAL A 73 -7.32 -4.59 -14.53
C VAL A 73 -7.00 -5.83 -13.69
N MET A 74 -8.04 -6.44 -13.12
CA MET A 74 -7.97 -7.78 -12.53
C MET A 74 -8.47 -8.81 -13.53
#